data_AF-A0A8S8Y2U2-F1
#
_entry.id   AF-A0A8S8Y2U2-F1
#
_cell.length_a   1.000
_cell.length_b   1.000
_cell.length_c   1.000
_cell.angle_alpha   90.00
_cell.angle_beta   90.00
_cell.angle_gamma   90.00
#
_symmetry.space_group_name_H-M   'P 1'
#
loop_
_entity.id
_entity.type
_entity.pdbx_description
1 polymer ?
#
loop_
_entity_poly.entity_id
_entity_poly.type
_entity_poly.pdbx_seq_one_letter_code
_entity_poly.pdbx_strand_id
1 'polypeptide(L)'
;MSEVGIPIDPEEIESKIIQLKGMRGSLRDERAMLVESVRGMRASASESREKSTSRRKHLNLFHESKKNADAAKKERDRINLAVPPPVSVLEDWSSKSLKKLQGVDNDLTTMPTLSREIREFSRYFELQAAIEIKKNGELAHSNYVKHIRSMKEVMDNLEAEHPRKEVNGKSGAVIKTEMKEIRKVSKKIEKLDKKIDKIGTDVKNLIKKSREIKDQIKLNNAKNRVMSGTTIAADDIAFLLEKGGDLGDLTGNTPGNNSKSPKSNHNKQKTRKINVARGGPRKTRLRSER
;
A
#
# COMPACT_ATOMS: atom_id res chain seq x y z
N MET A 1 40.82 15.50 -8.26
CA MET A 1 40.96 16.46 -7.14
C MET A 1 41.64 15.74 -5.99
N SER A 2 42.91 16.06 -5.81
CA SER A 2 43.72 15.98 -4.58
C SER A 2 43.50 14.77 -3.66
N GLU A 3 44.41 13.81 -3.74
CA GLU A 3 44.79 12.94 -2.63
C GLU A 3 45.18 13.83 -1.45
N VAL A 4 44.25 14.02 -0.51
CA VAL A 4 44.54 14.72 0.74
C VAL A 4 45.34 13.74 1.59
N GLY A 5 46.62 14.06 1.77
CA GLY A 5 47.57 13.33 2.60
C GLY A 5 46.96 12.97 3.96
N ILE A 6 47.28 11.77 4.40
CA ILE A 6 46.86 11.23 5.69
C ILE A 6 47.48 12.13 6.77
N PRO A 7 46.69 12.83 7.61
CA PRO A 7 47.23 13.69 8.66
C PRO A 7 48.00 12.83 9.68
N ILE A 8 49.22 13.24 9.95
CA ILE A 8 50.20 12.51 10.78
C ILE A 8 50.07 12.96 12.25
N ASP A 9 49.45 14.12 12.50
CA ASP A 9 49.34 14.72 13.81
C ASP A 9 47.96 14.49 14.48
N PRO A 10 47.93 14.21 15.80
CA PRO A 10 46.69 13.88 16.52
C PRO A 10 45.67 15.03 16.53
N GLU A 11 46.11 16.30 16.52
CA GLU A 11 45.26 17.49 16.49
C GLU A 11 44.56 17.68 15.13
N GLU A 12 45.23 17.36 14.03
CA GLU A 12 44.65 17.39 12.68
C GLU A 12 43.54 16.36 12.51
N ILE A 13 43.69 15.18 13.12
CA ILE A 13 42.65 14.14 13.12
C ILE A 13 41.42 14.60 13.91
N GLU A 14 41.62 15.26 15.06
CA GLU A 14 40.53 15.78 15.88
C GLU A 14 39.76 16.91 15.21
N SER A 15 40.46 17.87 14.60
CA SER A 15 39.84 18.94 13.82
C SER A 15 39.03 18.37 12.65
N LYS A 16 39.54 17.33 11.97
CA LYS A 16 38.81 16.66 10.88
C LYS A 16 37.56 15.93 11.37
N ILE A 17 37.61 15.30 12.55
CA ILE A 17 36.44 14.67 13.18
C ILE A 17 35.37 15.71 13.49
N ILE A 18 35.75 16.88 14.01
CA ILE A 18 34.81 17.98 14.33
C ILE A 18 34.14 18.49 13.06
N GLN A 19 34.91 18.77 12.00
CA GLN A 19 34.38 19.20 10.70
C GLN A 19 33.39 18.19 10.11
N LEU A 20 33.75 16.90 10.11
CA LEU A 20 32.88 15.83 9.60
C LEU A 20 31.61 15.67 10.45
N LYS A 21 31.69 15.84 11.77
CA LYS A 21 30.51 15.83 12.65
C LYS A 21 29.58 17.03 12.37
N GLY A 22 30.13 18.23 12.17
CA GLY A 22 29.38 19.43 11.80
C GLY A 22 28.68 19.27 10.45
N MET A 23 29.41 18.81 9.43
CA MET A 23 28.85 18.50 8.12
C MET A 23 27.76 17.43 8.21
N ARG A 24 27.93 16.39 9.03
CA ARG A 24 26.90 15.37 9.27
C ARG A 24 25.64 15.96 9.93
N GLY A 25 25.80 16.94 10.83
CA GLY A 25 24.70 17.69 11.43
C GLY A 25 23.90 18.45 10.37
N SER A 26 24.57 19.29 9.57
CA SER A 26 23.91 20.07 8.50
C SER A 26 23.13 19.20 7.49
N LEU A 27 23.68 18.04 7.10
CA LEU A 27 23.00 17.11 6.19
C LEU A 27 21.77 16.45 6.85
N ARG A 28 21.76 16.27 8.17
CA ARG A 28 20.58 15.79 8.91
C ARG A 28 19.50 16.85 8.96
N ASP A 29 19.86 18.11 9.11
CA ASP A 29 18.92 19.22 9.12
C ASP A 29 18.30 19.42 7.73
N GLU A 30 19.12 19.38 6.66
CA GLU A 30 18.65 19.38 5.28
C GLU A 30 17.71 18.21 5.00
N ARG A 31 18.07 17.01 5.47
CA ARG A 31 17.21 15.82 5.37
C ARG A 31 15.87 16.03 6.10
N ALA A 32 15.89 16.58 7.32
CA ALA A 32 14.69 16.82 8.10
C ALA A 32 13.71 17.76 7.36
N MET A 33 14.23 18.84 6.80
CA MET A 33 13.48 19.79 5.98
C MET A 33 12.85 19.12 4.74
N LEU A 34 13.61 18.32 4.02
CA LEU A 34 13.11 17.60 2.83
C LEU A 34 12.07 16.54 3.19
N VAL A 35 12.23 15.86 4.33
CA VAL A 35 11.25 14.89 4.84
C VAL A 35 9.94 15.59 5.19
N GLU A 36 10.00 16.74 5.85
CA GLU A 36 8.81 17.51 6.23
C GLU A 36 8.07 18.03 4.99
N SER A 37 8.80 18.56 4.00
CA SER A 37 8.23 18.92 2.71
C SER A 37 7.54 17.74 2.01
N VAL A 38 8.15 16.54 2.02
CA VAL A 38 7.54 15.32 1.44
C VAL A 38 6.30 14.88 2.21
N ARG A 39 6.29 15.02 3.54
CA ARG A 39 5.11 14.71 4.36
C ARG A 39 3.94 15.62 4.01
N GLY A 40 4.18 16.93 3.91
CA GLY A 40 3.16 17.90 3.47
C GLY A 40 2.62 17.60 2.07
N MET A 41 3.51 17.42 1.08
CA MET A 41 3.09 17.08 -0.29
C MET A 41 2.28 15.78 -0.37
N ARG A 42 2.63 14.76 0.45
CA ARG A 42 1.86 13.50 0.48
C ARG A 42 0.48 13.68 1.09
N ALA A 43 0.33 14.49 2.14
CA ALA A 43 -0.95 14.74 2.78
C ALA A 43 -1.94 15.42 1.81
N SER A 44 -1.52 16.48 1.12
CA SER A 44 -2.35 17.16 0.12
C SER A 44 -2.72 16.25 -1.05
N ALA A 45 -1.80 15.40 -1.49
CA ALA A 45 -2.05 14.46 -2.57
C ALA A 45 -2.97 13.29 -2.16
N SER A 46 -2.99 12.87 -0.89
CA SER A 46 -3.93 11.85 -0.38
C SER A 46 -5.36 12.37 -0.37
N GLU A 47 -5.61 13.57 0.14
CA GLU A 47 -6.96 14.18 0.18
C GLU A 47 -7.56 14.29 -1.22
N SER A 48 -6.74 14.75 -2.18
CA SER A 48 -7.13 14.85 -3.59
C SER A 48 -7.45 13.50 -4.22
N ARG A 49 -6.73 12.44 -3.82
CA ARG A 49 -6.97 11.06 -4.29
C ARG A 49 -8.25 10.47 -3.68
N GLU A 50 -8.52 10.73 -2.41
CA GLU A 50 -9.74 10.27 -1.73
C GLU A 50 -10.98 10.89 -2.36
N LYS A 51 -10.94 12.19 -2.67
CA LYS A 51 -12.00 12.86 -3.45
C LYS A 51 -12.19 12.23 -4.84
N SER A 52 -11.09 11.93 -5.54
CA SER A 52 -11.16 11.25 -6.85
C SER A 52 -11.70 9.82 -6.75
N THR A 53 -11.45 9.11 -5.65
CA THR A 53 -11.86 7.71 -5.47
C THR A 53 -13.32 7.59 -5.09
N SER A 54 -13.81 8.47 -4.19
CA SER A 54 -15.23 8.58 -3.82
C SER A 54 -16.09 8.96 -5.03
N ARG A 55 -15.69 9.98 -5.80
CA ARG A 55 -16.35 10.33 -7.08
C ARG A 55 -16.46 9.13 -8.02
N ARG A 56 -15.37 8.37 -8.20
CA ARG A 56 -15.36 7.17 -9.07
C ARG A 56 -16.31 6.10 -8.55
N LYS A 57 -16.40 5.91 -7.23
CA LYS A 57 -17.34 4.96 -6.61
C LYS A 57 -18.78 5.33 -6.92
N HIS A 58 -19.17 6.60 -6.72
CA HIS A 58 -20.50 7.09 -7.06
C HIS A 58 -20.83 6.93 -8.55
N LEU A 59 -19.89 7.27 -9.44
CA LEU A 59 -20.10 7.06 -10.88
C LEU A 59 -20.25 5.58 -11.27
N ASN A 60 -19.49 4.68 -10.64
CA ASN A 60 -19.64 3.25 -10.87
C ASN A 60 -21.02 2.75 -10.41
N LEU A 61 -21.48 3.15 -9.22
CA LEU A 61 -22.81 2.82 -8.71
C LEU A 61 -23.92 3.35 -9.62
N PHE A 62 -23.75 4.57 -10.15
CA PHE A 62 -24.66 5.15 -11.13
C PHE A 62 -24.74 4.30 -12.40
N HIS A 63 -23.59 3.90 -12.95
CA HIS A 63 -23.56 3.07 -14.17
C HIS A 63 -24.13 1.68 -13.96
N GLU A 64 -23.90 1.07 -12.79
CA GLU A 64 -24.48 -0.20 -12.42
C GLU A 64 -26.01 -0.11 -12.29
N SER A 65 -26.51 0.92 -11.58
CA SER A 65 -27.95 1.18 -11.46
C SER A 65 -28.58 1.44 -12.84
N LYS A 66 -27.90 2.20 -13.71
CA LYS A 66 -28.33 2.44 -15.09
C LYS A 66 -28.43 1.14 -15.89
N LYS A 67 -27.43 0.28 -15.80
CA LYS A 67 -27.44 -1.03 -16.49
C LYS A 67 -28.61 -1.89 -16.03
N ASN A 68 -28.87 -1.92 -14.73
CA ASN A 68 -29.98 -2.68 -14.15
C ASN A 68 -31.34 -2.07 -14.55
N ALA A 69 -31.46 -0.74 -14.58
CA ALA A 69 -32.64 -0.04 -15.08
C ALA A 69 -32.89 -0.38 -16.55
N ASP A 70 -31.88 -0.34 -17.41
CA ASP A 70 -32.00 -0.66 -18.83
C ASP A 70 -32.40 -2.13 -19.05
N ALA A 71 -31.89 -3.05 -18.23
CA ALA A 71 -32.30 -4.46 -18.27
C ALA A 71 -33.77 -4.64 -17.87
N ALA A 72 -34.20 -4.01 -16.77
CA ALA A 72 -35.59 -4.06 -16.31
C ALA A 72 -36.55 -3.40 -17.33
N LYS A 73 -36.12 -2.31 -17.98
CA LYS A 73 -36.86 -1.65 -19.05
C LYS A 73 -37.05 -2.57 -20.25
N LYS A 74 -35.98 -3.24 -20.72
CA LYS A 74 -36.05 -4.19 -21.84
C LYS A 74 -37.02 -5.34 -21.54
N GLU A 75 -36.97 -5.88 -20.32
CA GLU A 75 -37.88 -6.96 -19.92
C GLU A 75 -39.34 -6.49 -19.88
N ARG A 76 -39.59 -5.31 -19.28
CA ARG A 76 -40.90 -4.68 -19.28
C ARG A 76 -41.43 -4.46 -20.70
N ASP A 77 -40.59 -3.93 -21.59
CA ASP A 77 -40.98 -3.60 -22.96
C ASP A 77 -41.24 -4.87 -23.78
N ARG A 78 -40.45 -5.94 -23.56
CA ARG A 78 -40.69 -7.28 -24.14
C ARG A 78 -42.05 -7.84 -23.72
N ILE A 79 -42.36 -7.79 -22.42
CA ILE A 79 -43.64 -8.30 -21.89
C ILE A 79 -44.81 -7.43 -22.37
N ASN A 80 -44.65 -6.11 -22.40
CA ASN A 80 -45.70 -5.20 -22.88
C ASN A 80 -46.00 -5.39 -24.38
N LEU A 81 -45.00 -5.78 -25.18
CA LEU A 81 -45.21 -6.11 -26.57
C LEU A 81 -46.03 -7.39 -26.73
N ALA A 82 -45.79 -8.40 -25.89
CA ALA A 82 -46.52 -9.67 -25.92
C ALA A 82 -47.93 -9.57 -25.31
N VAL A 83 -48.07 -8.88 -24.18
CA VAL A 83 -49.32 -8.67 -23.45
C VAL A 83 -49.51 -7.17 -23.19
N PRO A 84 -50.15 -6.44 -24.12
CA PRO A 84 -50.35 -5.00 -23.98
C PRO A 84 -51.21 -4.56 -22.78
N PRO A 85 -52.39 -5.18 -22.51
CA PRO A 85 -53.27 -4.73 -21.43
C PRO A 85 -52.62 -4.83 -20.04
N PRO A 86 -52.94 -3.92 -19.11
CA PRO A 86 -52.48 -4.00 -17.71
C PRO A 86 -53.14 -5.15 -16.94
N VAL A 87 -52.54 -5.58 -15.82
CA VAL A 87 -53.05 -6.72 -15.02
C VAL A 87 -54.50 -6.52 -14.59
N SER A 88 -54.85 -5.31 -14.12
CA SER A 88 -56.21 -4.99 -13.66
C SER A 88 -57.28 -5.26 -14.73
N VAL A 89 -57.02 -4.92 -15.99
CA VAL A 89 -57.98 -5.15 -17.09
C VAL A 89 -58.09 -6.64 -17.42
N LEU A 90 -56.98 -7.37 -17.36
CA LEU A 90 -56.98 -8.82 -17.59
C LEU A 90 -57.71 -9.56 -16.47
N GLU A 91 -57.56 -9.13 -15.22
CA GLU A 91 -58.29 -9.68 -14.07
C GLU A 91 -59.80 -9.45 -14.19
N ASP A 92 -60.22 -8.28 -14.66
CA ASP A 92 -61.63 -8.00 -14.95
C ASP A 92 -62.17 -8.91 -16.07
N TRP A 93 -61.41 -9.09 -17.16
CA TRP A 93 -61.80 -9.96 -18.27
C TRP A 93 -61.86 -11.43 -17.85
N SER A 94 -60.88 -11.87 -17.05
CA SER A 94 -60.84 -13.22 -16.49
C SER A 94 -62.05 -13.46 -15.58
N SER A 95 -62.37 -12.52 -14.70
CA SER A 95 -63.55 -12.58 -13.82
C SER A 95 -64.85 -12.66 -14.61
N LYS A 96 -64.98 -11.87 -15.68
CA LYS A 96 -66.15 -11.92 -16.59
C LYS A 96 -66.22 -13.26 -17.33
N SER A 97 -65.09 -13.81 -17.76
CA SER A 97 -65.03 -15.10 -18.44
C SER A 97 -65.40 -16.24 -17.50
N LEU A 98 -64.92 -16.21 -16.25
CA LEU A 98 -65.26 -17.18 -15.23
C LEU A 98 -66.76 -17.17 -14.91
N LYS A 99 -67.35 -15.98 -14.75
CA LYS A 99 -68.81 -15.85 -14.54
C LYS A 99 -69.63 -16.46 -15.68
N LYS A 100 -69.17 -16.31 -16.93
CA LYS A 100 -69.82 -16.95 -18.10
C LYS A 100 -69.68 -18.47 -18.11
N LEU A 101 -68.55 -19.00 -17.64
CA LEU A 101 -68.32 -20.44 -17.53
C LEU A 101 -69.09 -21.09 -16.37
N GLN A 102 -69.28 -20.34 -15.28
CA GLN A 102 -70.02 -20.81 -14.10
C GLN A 102 -71.54 -20.64 -14.23
N GLY A 103 -72.00 -19.70 -15.05
CA GLY A 103 -73.42 -19.46 -15.29
C GLY A 103 -74.03 -20.57 -16.15
N VAL A 104 -74.80 -21.45 -15.53
CA VAL A 104 -75.70 -22.35 -16.27
C VAL A 104 -77.00 -21.60 -16.48
N ASP A 105 -77.30 -21.25 -17.72
CA ASP A 105 -78.60 -20.68 -18.06
C ASP A 105 -79.68 -21.77 -17.95
N ASN A 106 -80.80 -21.46 -17.27
CA ASN A 106 -81.93 -22.39 -17.13
C ASN A 106 -82.66 -22.68 -18.47
N ASP A 107 -82.34 -21.92 -19.52
CA ASP A 107 -82.93 -22.08 -20.85
C ASP A 107 -82.06 -23.00 -21.72
N LEU A 108 -82.61 -24.17 -22.08
CA LEU A 108 -81.96 -25.18 -22.93
C LEU A 108 -81.56 -24.63 -24.30
N THR A 109 -82.21 -23.58 -24.80
CA THR A 109 -81.86 -22.96 -26.09
C THR A 109 -80.59 -22.11 -26.01
N THR A 110 -80.21 -21.72 -24.80
CA THR A 110 -79.02 -20.89 -24.53
C THR A 110 -77.80 -21.70 -24.10
N MET A 111 -77.97 -23.01 -23.85
CA MET A 111 -76.88 -23.89 -23.46
C MET A 111 -75.74 -23.86 -24.49
N PRO A 112 -74.50 -23.59 -24.06
CA PRO A 112 -73.37 -23.60 -24.98
C PRO A 112 -73.10 -25.02 -25.49
N THR A 113 -72.76 -25.12 -26.77
CA THR A 113 -72.28 -26.39 -27.34
C THR A 113 -70.90 -26.72 -26.76
N LEU A 114 -70.54 -28.01 -26.73
CA LEU A 114 -69.23 -28.46 -26.27
C LEU A 114 -68.07 -27.69 -26.94
N SER A 115 -68.17 -27.45 -28.24
CA SER A 115 -67.16 -26.66 -28.99
C SER A 115 -67.05 -25.22 -28.50
N ARG A 116 -68.16 -24.61 -28.09
CA ARG A 116 -68.20 -23.26 -27.53
C ARG A 116 -67.62 -23.26 -26.12
N GLU A 117 -67.95 -24.23 -25.29
CA GLU A 117 -67.38 -24.37 -23.94
C GLU A 117 -65.85 -24.52 -24.00
N ILE A 118 -65.34 -25.42 -24.85
CA ILE A 118 -63.89 -25.60 -25.04
C ILE A 118 -63.22 -24.27 -25.39
N ARG A 119 -63.82 -23.47 -26.27
CA ARG A 119 -63.28 -22.16 -26.66
C ARG A 119 -63.29 -21.16 -25.51
N GLU A 120 -64.36 -21.11 -24.72
CA GLU A 120 -64.45 -20.20 -23.56
C GLU A 120 -63.47 -20.61 -22.45
N PHE A 121 -63.30 -21.92 -22.20
CA PHE A 121 -62.27 -22.44 -21.29
C PHE A 121 -60.86 -22.12 -21.78
N SER A 122 -60.56 -22.34 -23.07
CA SER A 122 -59.25 -21.98 -23.68
C SER A 122 -58.94 -20.50 -23.45
N ARG A 123 -59.91 -19.63 -23.75
CA ARG A 123 -59.78 -18.18 -23.56
C ARG A 123 -59.56 -17.80 -22.09
N TYR A 124 -60.23 -18.47 -21.16
CA TYR A 124 -60.03 -18.23 -19.73
C TYR A 124 -58.61 -18.62 -19.29
N PHE A 125 -58.10 -19.77 -19.72
CA PHE A 125 -56.73 -20.18 -19.40
C PHE A 125 -55.66 -19.30 -20.07
N GLU A 126 -55.92 -18.84 -21.29
CA GLU A 126 -55.07 -17.83 -21.95
C GLU A 126 -55.01 -16.52 -21.14
N LEU A 127 -56.14 -16.06 -20.60
CA LEU A 127 -56.19 -14.88 -19.73
C LEU A 127 -55.41 -15.10 -18.43
N GLN A 128 -55.52 -16.28 -17.81
CA GLN A 128 -54.75 -16.63 -16.61
C GLN A 128 -53.24 -16.61 -16.90
N ALA A 129 -52.81 -17.25 -17.99
CA ALA A 129 -51.41 -17.24 -18.41
C ALA A 129 -50.91 -15.81 -18.72
N ALA A 130 -51.73 -14.99 -19.40
CA ALA A 130 -51.41 -13.60 -19.70
C ALA A 130 -51.26 -12.75 -18.43
N ILE A 131 -52.11 -12.96 -17.42
CA ILE A 131 -52.03 -12.28 -16.11
C ILE A 131 -50.69 -12.59 -15.43
N GLU A 132 -50.27 -13.86 -15.38
CA GLU A 132 -48.99 -14.25 -14.77
C GLU A 132 -47.80 -13.60 -15.46
N ILE A 133 -47.77 -13.63 -16.80
CA ILE A 133 -46.71 -12.98 -17.59
C ILE A 133 -46.72 -11.47 -17.35
N LYS A 134 -47.90 -10.84 -17.33
CA LYS A 134 -48.02 -9.40 -17.14
C LYS A 134 -47.63 -8.95 -15.73
N LYS A 135 -47.90 -9.75 -14.69
CA LYS A 135 -47.44 -9.50 -13.31
C LYS A 135 -45.92 -9.41 -13.24
N ASN A 136 -45.20 -10.26 -13.99
CA ASN A 136 -43.74 -10.15 -14.10
C ASN A 136 -43.30 -8.84 -14.77
N GLY A 137 -44.06 -8.35 -15.77
CA GLY A 137 -43.81 -7.07 -16.43
C GLY A 137 -44.02 -5.86 -15.50
N GLU A 138 -45.04 -5.89 -14.64
CA GLU A 138 -45.28 -4.85 -13.63
C GLU A 138 -44.21 -4.87 -12.53
N LEU A 139 -43.72 -6.05 -12.15
CA LEU A 139 -42.59 -6.20 -11.24
C LEU A 139 -41.31 -5.62 -11.86
N ALA A 140 -41.04 -5.91 -13.14
CA ALA A 140 -39.93 -5.31 -13.88
C ALA A 140 -40.05 -3.78 -13.96
N HIS A 141 -41.25 -3.25 -14.17
CA HIS A 141 -41.49 -1.80 -14.12
C HIS A 141 -41.21 -1.21 -12.73
N SER A 142 -41.65 -1.88 -11.66
CA SER A 142 -41.39 -1.46 -10.28
C SER A 142 -39.88 -1.42 -9.98
N ASN A 143 -39.13 -2.43 -10.45
CA ASN A 143 -37.67 -2.47 -10.31
C ASN A 143 -36.99 -1.37 -11.12
N TYR A 144 -37.44 -1.11 -12.35
CA TYR A 144 -36.97 0.02 -13.14
C TYR A 144 -37.13 1.35 -12.39
N VAL A 145 -38.31 1.62 -11.82
CA VAL A 145 -38.57 2.85 -11.04
C VAL A 145 -37.65 2.92 -9.82
N LYS A 146 -37.42 1.82 -9.11
CA LYS A 146 -36.46 1.76 -7.98
C LYS A 146 -35.04 2.13 -8.41
N HIS A 147 -34.54 1.57 -9.52
CA HIS A 147 -33.21 1.89 -10.01
C HIS A 147 -33.08 3.35 -10.46
N ILE A 148 -34.12 3.91 -11.09
CA ILE A 148 -34.14 5.34 -11.44
C ILE A 148 -34.09 6.24 -10.20
N ARG A 149 -34.82 5.90 -9.13
CA ARG A 149 -34.74 6.64 -7.86
C ARG A 149 -33.34 6.56 -7.24
N SER A 150 -32.77 5.35 -7.16
CA SER A 150 -31.42 5.15 -6.63
C SER A 150 -30.36 5.88 -7.47
N MET A 151 -30.55 5.93 -8.79
CA MET A 151 -29.71 6.70 -9.70
C MET A 151 -29.76 8.21 -9.42
N LYS A 152 -30.94 8.74 -9.09
CA LYS A 152 -31.10 10.13 -8.66
C LYS A 152 -30.41 10.39 -7.32
N GLU A 153 -30.61 9.53 -6.33
CA GLU A 153 -29.94 9.62 -5.02
C GLU A 153 -28.41 9.62 -5.13
N VAL A 154 -27.85 8.74 -5.97
CA VAL A 154 -26.40 8.71 -6.23
C VAL A 154 -25.92 10.02 -6.87
N MET A 155 -26.71 10.62 -7.76
CA MET A 155 -26.37 11.91 -8.37
C MET A 155 -26.45 13.07 -7.38
N ASP A 156 -27.46 13.08 -6.51
CA ASP A 156 -27.62 14.08 -5.46
C ASP A 156 -26.46 13.99 -4.45
N ASN A 157 -26.08 12.77 -4.03
CA ASN A 157 -24.93 12.52 -3.17
C ASN A 157 -23.60 12.92 -3.84
N LEU A 158 -23.47 12.65 -5.15
CA LEU A 158 -22.27 13.01 -5.90
C LEU A 158 -22.11 14.54 -6.00
N GLU A 159 -23.20 15.28 -6.21
CA GLU A 159 -23.16 16.75 -6.25
C GLU A 159 -22.89 17.36 -4.87
N ALA A 160 -23.39 16.73 -3.79
CA ALA A 160 -23.12 17.15 -2.42
C ALA A 160 -21.65 16.94 -2.00
N GLU A 161 -21.06 15.79 -2.33
CA GLU A 161 -19.65 15.49 -1.99
C GLU A 161 -18.63 16.12 -2.94
N HIS A 162 -18.98 16.25 -4.23
CA HIS A 162 -18.08 16.71 -5.29
C HIS A 162 -18.75 17.78 -6.16
N PRO A 163 -18.99 18.99 -5.61
CA PRO A 163 -19.65 20.06 -6.35
C PRO A 163 -18.89 20.38 -7.63
N ARG A 164 -19.59 20.57 -8.74
CA ARG A 164 -18.97 20.75 -10.08
C ARG A 164 -17.92 21.86 -10.15
N LYS A 165 -17.99 22.85 -9.26
CA LYS A 165 -17.03 23.97 -9.15
C LYS A 165 -15.62 23.52 -8.75
N GLU A 166 -15.45 22.47 -7.95
CA GLU A 166 -14.13 21.97 -7.53
C GLU A 166 -13.41 21.14 -8.61
N VAL A 167 -14.16 20.61 -9.58
CA VAL A 167 -13.68 19.56 -10.49
C VAL A 167 -13.05 20.12 -11.76
N ASN A 168 -13.45 21.34 -12.17
CA ASN A 168 -12.90 22.01 -13.36
C ASN A 168 -11.45 22.49 -13.19
N GLY A 169 -10.90 22.44 -11.97
CA GLY A 169 -9.49 22.75 -11.72
C GLY A 169 -8.59 21.54 -11.89
N LYS A 170 -8.19 21.18 -13.12
CA LYS A 170 -6.95 20.45 -13.51
C LYS A 170 -6.35 19.36 -12.56
N SER A 171 -7.12 18.76 -11.65
CA SER A 171 -6.59 18.09 -10.45
C SER A 171 -5.84 16.80 -10.79
N GLY A 172 -6.30 16.05 -11.78
CA GLY A 172 -5.63 14.82 -12.22
C GLY A 172 -4.23 15.03 -12.83
N ALA A 173 -3.98 16.17 -13.48
CA ALA A 173 -2.66 16.51 -14.02
C ALA A 173 -1.73 17.02 -12.92
N VAL A 174 -2.27 17.83 -12.01
CA VAL A 174 -1.58 18.40 -10.86
C VAL A 174 -1.10 17.31 -9.88
N ILE A 175 -1.94 16.30 -9.59
CA ILE A 175 -1.55 15.18 -8.72
C ILE A 175 -0.41 14.34 -9.34
N LYS A 176 -0.40 14.16 -10.67
CA LYS A 176 0.69 13.43 -11.37
C LYS A 176 2.00 14.21 -11.32
N THR A 177 1.95 15.53 -11.43
CA THR A 177 3.14 16.40 -11.31
C THR A 177 3.67 16.43 -9.88
N GLU A 178 2.80 16.57 -8.88
CA GLU A 178 3.14 16.51 -7.46
C GLU A 178 3.80 15.17 -7.08
N MET A 179 3.25 14.04 -7.53
CA MET A 179 3.84 12.72 -7.28
C MET A 179 5.19 12.50 -7.99
N LYS A 180 5.45 13.21 -9.09
CA LYS A 180 6.76 13.20 -9.76
C LYS A 180 7.76 14.01 -8.95
N GLU A 181 7.33 15.12 -8.35
CA GLU A 181 8.15 15.96 -7.47
C GLU A 181 8.47 15.27 -6.15
N ILE A 182 7.47 14.62 -5.51
CA ILE A 182 7.67 13.76 -4.33
C ILE A 182 8.74 12.69 -4.61
N ARG A 183 8.70 12.06 -5.80
CA ARG A 183 9.73 11.06 -6.21
C ARG A 183 11.12 11.68 -6.38
N LYS A 184 11.22 12.89 -6.95
CA LYS A 184 12.51 13.60 -7.07
C LYS A 184 13.09 13.94 -5.71
N VAL A 185 12.27 14.46 -4.78
CA VAL A 185 12.70 14.80 -3.42
C VAL A 185 13.06 13.54 -2.62
N SER A 186 12.29 12.45 -2.75
CA SER A 186 12.61 11.17 -2.10
C SER A 186 13.97 10.62 -2.56
N LYS A 187 14.30 10.73 -3.85
CA LYS A 187 15.64 10.36 -4.37
C LYS A 187 16.76 11.25 -3.81
N LYS A 188 16.49 12.54 -3.54
CA LYS A 188 17.45 13.43 -2.87
C LYS A 188 17.69 13.00 -1.43
N ILE A 189 16.64 12.66 -0.69
CA ILE A 189 16.73 12.12 0.68
C ILE A 189 17.58 10.85 0.70
N GLU A 190 17.35 9.91 -0.22
CA GLU A 190 18.15 8.68 -0.30
C GLU A 190 19.65 8.96 -0.57
N LYS A 191 19.96 9.98 -1.37
CA LYS A 191 21.34 10.42 -1.60
C LYS A 191 21.96 11.05 -0.34
N LEU A 192 21.18 11.82 0.43
CA LEU A 192 21.62 12.39 1.71
C LEU A 192 21.87 11.30 2.74
N ASP A 193 21.00 10.29 2.85
CA ASP A 193 21.19 9.13 3.74
C ASP A 193 22.52 8.43 3.46
N LYS A 194 22.80 8.14 2.18
CA LYS A 194 24.09 7.55 1.77
C LYS A 194 25.30 8.43 2.13
N LYS A 195 25.17 9.76 2.07
CA LYS A 195 26.24 10.70 2.47
C LYS A 195 26.43 10.71 3.99
N ILE A 196 25.34 10.75 4.75
CA ILE A 196 25.35 10.73 6.22
C ILE A 196 26.01 9.43 6.72
N ASP A 197 25.68 8.30 6.11
CA ASP A 197 26.25 6.99 6.47
C ASP A 197 27.76 6.94 6.19
N LYS A 198 28.20 7.42 5.02
CA LYS A 198 29.63 7.52 4.67
C LYS A 198 30.41 8.38 5.67
N ILE A 199 29.90 9.57 5.99
CA ILE A 199 30.53 10.43 7.00
C ILE A 199 30.53 9.73 8.37
N GLY A 200 29.47 8.99 8.69
CA GLY A 200 29.40 8.16 9.89
C GLY A 200 30.48 7.07 9.96
N THR A 201 30.78 6.40 8.84
CA THR A 201 31.87 5.42 8.76
C THR A 201 33.24 6.08 8.82
N ASP A 202 33.42 7.22 8.15
CA ASP A 202 34.69 7.95 8.13
C ASP A 202 35.06 8.48 9.51
N VAL A 203 34.09 9.06 10.23
CA VAL A 203 34.27 9.49 11.63
C VAL A 203 34.66 8.31 12.53
N LYS A 204 34.02 7.14 12.37
CA LYS A 204 34.38 5.94 13.15
C LYS A 204 35.81 5.48 12.84
N ASN A 205 36.22 5.51 11.58
CA ASN A 205 37.56 5.12 11.16
C ASN A 205 38.62 6.11 11.68
N LEU A 206 38.35 7.41 11.62
CA LEU A 206 39.26 8.44 12.16
C LEU A 206 39.38 8.33 13.69
N ILE A 207 38.30 8.02 14.41
CA ILE A 207 38.37 7.78 15.87
C ILE A 207 39.26 6.58 16.18
N LYS A 208 39.17 5.49 15.41
CA LYS A 208 40.05 4.31 15.59
C LYS A 208 41.51 4.67 15.34
N LYS A 209 41.81 5.34 14.21
CA LYS A 209 43.16 5.81 13.88
C LYS A 209 43.71 6.76 14.94
N SER A 210 42.90 7.71 15.44
CA SER A 210 43.29 8.61 16.53
C SER A 210 43.66 7.83 17.80
N ARG A 211 42.89 6.80 18.17
CA ARG A 211 43.22 5.93 19.32
C ARG A 211 44.50 5.14 19.09
N GLU A 212 44.68 4.57 17.91
CA GLU A 212 45.90 3.82 17.56
C GLU A 212 47.14 4.71 17.61
N ILE A 213 47.07 5.93 17.05
CA ILE A 213 48.18 6.90 17.08
C ILE A 213 48.45 7.35 18.52
N LYS A 214 47.42 7.66 19.32
CA LYS A 214 47.59 8.00 20.74
C LYS A 214 48.20 6.86 21.55
N ASP A 215 47.80 5.63 21.30
CA ASP A 215 48.35 4.43 21.94
C ASP A 215 49.82 4.23 21.53
N GLN A 216 50.17 4.45 20.25
CA GLN A 216 51.55 4.40 19.75
C GLN A 216 52.43 5.51 20.35
N ILE A 217 51.94 6.75 20.45
CA ILE A 217 52.65 7.86 21.09
C ILE A 217 52.91 7.54 22.57
N LYS A 218 51.90 7.04 23.29
CA LYS A 218 52.05 6.60 24.69
C LYS A 218 53.07 5.47 24.82
N LEU A 219 53.04 4.50 23.92
CA LEU A 219 53.97 3.38 23.91
C LEU A 219 55.41 3.83 23.64
N ASN A 220 55.62 4.71 22.65
CA ASN A 220 56.92 5.29 22.35
C ASN A 220 57.44 6.17 23.50
N ASN A 221 56.58 6.95 24.15
CA ASN A 221 56.96 7.73 25.32
C ASN A 221 57.34 6.83 26.52
N ALA A 222 56.60 5.75 26.77
CA ALA A 222 56.93 4.76 27.78
C ALA A 222 58.27 4.05 27.47
N LYS A 223 58.48 3.64 26.21
CA LYS A 223 59.78 3.10 25.74
C LYS A 223 60.92 4.09 25.98
N ASN A 224 60.77 5.34 25.55
CA ASN A 224 61.80 6.36 25.72
C ASN A 224 62.14 6.62 27.19
N ARG A 225 61.14 6.63 28.09
CA ARG A 225 61.35 6.77 29.54
C ARG A 225 62.13 5.60 30.12
N VAL A 226 61.73 4.37 29.78
CA VAL A 226 62.43 3.14 30.19
C VAL A 226 63.87 3.12 29.69
N MET A 227 64.11 3.52 28.43
CA MET A 227 65.45 3.59 27.83
C MET A 227 66.33 4.70 28.43
N SER A 228 65.74 5.83 28.84
CA SER A 228 66.46 6.95 29.45
C SER A 228 66.96 6.69 30.88
N GLY A 229 66.55 5.58 31.50
CA GLY A 229 67.04 5.14 32.81
C GLY A 229 66.59 5.96 34.02
N THR A 230 65.76 7.01 33.83
CA THR A 230 65.17 7.78 34.93
C THR A 230 63.93 7.07 35.47
N THR A 231 63.75 7.08 36.80
CA THR A 231 62.65 6.46 37.60
C THR A 231 61.51 5.84 36.79
N ILE A 232 61.53 4.52 36.68
CA ILE A 232 60.56 3.74 35.91
C ILE A 232 59.26 3.60 36.71
N ALA A 233 58.14 4.13 36.19
CA ALA A 233 56.83 3.97 36.80
C ALA A 233 56.23 2.59 36.49
N ALA A 234 55.57 1.96 37.48
CA ALA A 234 54.94 0.64 37.33
C ALA A 234 53.88 0.61 36.22
N ASP A 235 53.20 1.74 36.00
CA ASP A 235 52.17 1.90 34.97
C ASP A 235 52.75 1.85 33.55
N ASP A 236 53.97 2.37 33.33
CA ASP A 236 54.63 2.36 32.02
C ASP A 236 55.07 0.93 31.64
N ILE A 237 55.52 0.13 32.63
CA ILE A 237 55.86 -1.29 32.44
C ILE A 237 54.61 -2.12 32.15
N ALA A 238 53.53 -1.91 32.91
CA ALA A 238 52.26 -2.60 32.72
C ALA A 238 51.68 -2.33 31.32
N PHE A 239 51.77 -1.10 30.83
CA PHE A 239 51.30 -0.72 29.50
C PHE A 239 52.10 -1.39 28.36
N LEU A 240 53.42 -1.49 28.50
CA LEU A 240 54.29 -2.17 27.53
C LEU A 240 53.99 -3.67 27.44
N LEU A 241 53.71 -4.31 28.59
CA LEU A 241 53.35 -5.72 28.68
C LEU A 241 51.93 -5.99 28.12
N GLU A 242 50.96 -5.15 28.42
CA GLU A 242 49.57 -5.31 27.97
C GLU A 242 49.43 -5.16 26.44
N LYS A 243 50.15 -4.20 25.85
CA LYS A 243 50.13 -3.94 24.40
C LYS A 243 51.11 -4.81 23.60
N GLY A 244 51.91 -5.65 24.27
CA GLY A 244 52.78 -6.64 23.65
C GLY A 244 53.98 -6.04 22.90
N GLY A 245 54.62 -5.01 23.47
CA GLY A 245 55.89 -4.51 22.94
C GLY A 245 56.99 -5.55 23.12
N ASP A 246 57.74 -5.87 22.06
CA ASP A 246 58.86 -6.81 22.15
C ASP A 246 59.94 -6.19 23.04
N LEU A 247 60.18 -6.78 24.22
CA LEU A 247 61.18 -6.29 25.18
C LEU A 247 62.61 -6.39 24.61
N GLY A 248 62.80 -7.16 23.53
CA GLY A 248 64.05 -7.23 22.78
C GLY A 248 64.45 -5.92 22.09
N ASP A 249 63.51 -5.03 21.78
CA ASP A 249 63.82 -3.71 21.21
C ASP A 249 64.47 -2.77 22.25
N LEU A 250 64.32 -3.05 23.55
CA LEU A 250 64.86 -2.22 24.65
C LEU A 250 66.35 -2.52 24.93
N THR A 251 66.90 -3.60 24.36
CA THR A 251 68.29 -4.01 24.61
C THR A 251 69.25 -3.58 23.50
N GLY A 252 68.78 -2.79 22.52
CA GLY A 252 69.60 -2.27 21.42
C GLY A 252 70.09 -3.33 20.43
N ASN A 253 69.59 -4.56 20.53
CA ASN A 253 69.99 -5.65 19.66
C ASN A 253 68.93 -5.85 18.58
N THR A 254 69.09 -5.23 17.40
CA THR A 254 68.18 -5.43 16.27
C THR A 254 68.12 -6.91 15.88
N PRO A 255 67.00 -7.62 16.04
CA PRO A 255 66.87 -8.96 15.52
C PRO A 255 66.39 -8.87 14.07
N GLY A 256 67.07 -9.61 13.18
CA GLY A 256 66.73 -9.70 11.78
C GLY A 256 65.29 -10.14 11.53
N ASN A 257 64.74 -9.60 10.43
CA ASN A 257 63.49 -9.95 9.77
C ASN A 257 63.16 -11.45 9.91
N ASN A 258 62.20 -11.76 10.78
CA ASN A 258 61.50 -13.05 10.76
C ASN A 258 60.01 -12.77 10.62
N SER A 259 59.55 -12.86 9.37
CA SER A 259 58.15 -12.91 8.99
C SER A 259 57.44 -14.03 9.74
N LYS A 260 56.80 -13.69 10.87
CA LYS A 260 55.87 -14.59 11.55
C LYS A 260 54.59 -14.67 10.71
N SER A 261 54.35 -15.88 10.21
CA SER A 261 53.13 -16.33 9.55
C SER A 261 51.87 -15.95 10.36
N PRO A 262 50.73 -15.66 9.69
CA PRO A 262 49.52 -15.28 10.39
C PRO A 262 48.96 -16.50 11.11
N LYS A 263 48.83 -16.40 12.44
CA LYS A 263 48.11 -17.37 13.27
C LYS A 263 46.66 -17.48 12.80
N SER A 264 46.16 -18.71 12.75
CA SER A 264 44.83 -19.06 12.26
C SER A 264 43.73 -18.39 13.08
N ASN A 265 42.87 -17.63 12.41
CA ASN A 265 41.60 -17.24 12.99
C ASN A 265 40.64 -18.43 12.85
N HIS A 266 40.25 -19.02 13.98
CA HIS A 266 39.13 -19.95 14.03
C HIS A 266 37.90 -19.30 13.39
N ASN A 267 37.46 -19.86 12.26
CA ASN A 267 36.19 -19.55 11.62
C ASN A 267 35.06 -19.83 12.62
N LYS A 268 34.49 -18.78 13.22
CA LYS A 268 33.20 -18.89 13.91
C LYS A 268 32.16 -19.37 12.88
N GLN A 269 31.53 -20.51 13.15
CA GLN A 269 30.44 -21.03 12.33
C GLN A 269 29.36 -19.95 12.15
N LYS A 270 29.03 -19.65 10.89
CA LYS A 270 27.88 -18.81 10.54
C LYS A 270 26.61 -19.45 11.09
N THR A 271 25.97 -18.81 12.06
CA THR A 271 24.60 -19.14 12.43
C THR A 271 23.68 -18.87 11.25
N ARG A 272 22.95 -19.88 10.80
CA ARG A 272 21.92 -19.73 9.76
C ARG A 272 20.82 -18.82 10.31
N LYS A 273 20.57 -17.68 9.65
CA LYS A 273 19.39 -16.87 9.90
C LYS A 273 18.16 -17.69 9.51
N ILE A 274 17.37 -18.11 10.49
CA ILE A 274 16.02 -18.64 10.26
C ILE A 274 15.17 -17.45 9.84
N ASN A 275 14.82 -17.37 8.56
CA ASN A 275 13.80 -16.44 8.11
C ASN A 275 12.45 -16.93 8.63
N VAL A 276 11.69 -16.02 9.25
CA VAL A 276 10.29 -16.24 9.60
C VAL A 276 9.51 -16.45 8.30
N ALA A 277 9.10 -17.68 8.03
CA ALA A 277 8.15 -17.98 6.98
C ALA A 277 6.82 -17.29 7.35
N ARG A 278 6.49 -16.19 6.65
CA ARG A 278 5.13 -15.64 6.62
C ARG A 278 4.25 -16.58 5.77
N GLY A 279 3.98 -17.75 6.31
CA GLY A 279 3.03 -18.71 5.75
C GLY A 279 2.18 -19.23 6.90
N GLY A 280 0.99 -18.65 7.06
CA GLY A 280 0.02 -19.09 8.05
C GLY A 280 -0.34 -20.57 7.87
N PRO A 281 -0.95 -21.20 8.89
CA PRO A 281 -1.27 -22.62 8.87
C PRO A 281 -2.10 -22.97 7.64
N ARG A 282 -1.64 -23.96 6.86
CA ARG A 282 -2.47 -24.60 5.82
C ARG A 282 -3.70 -25.17 6.53
N LYS A 283 -4.89 -24.65 6.22
CA LYS A 283 -6.16 -25.27 6.59
C LYS A 283 -6.21 -26.64 5.90
N THR A 284 -5.95 -27.70 6.65
CA THR A 284 -6.26 -29.06 6.22
C THR A 284 -7.79 -29.16 6.16
N ARG A 285 -8.32 -29.64 5.04
CA ARG A 285 -9.74 -29.99 4.93
C ARG A 285 -9.97 -31.20 5.82
N LEU A 286 -10.71 -31.01 6.92
CA LEU A 286 -11.28 -32.12 7.66
C LEU A 286 -12.21 -32.89 6.71
N ARG A 287 -11.99 -34.19 6.65
CA ARG A 287 -12.77 -35.18 5.91
C ARG A 287 -14.20 -35.20 6.47
N SER A 288 -15.21 -35.19 5.61
CA SER A 288 -16.59 -35.47 6.02
C SER A 288 -16.69 -36.93 6.46
N GLU A 289 -17.09 -37.16 7.71
CA GLU A 289 -17.54 -38.48 8.15
C GLU A 289 -18.83 -38.85 7.41
N ARG A 290 -18.96 -40.15 7.14
CA ARG A 290 -20.12 -40.82 6.57
C ARG A 290 -21.07 -41.20 7.68
#